data_AF-A0A1G0L302-F1
#
_entry.id   AF-A0A1G0L302-F1
#
_cell.length_a   1.000
_cell.length_b   1.000
_cell.length_c   1.000
_cell.angle_alpha   90.00
_cell.angle_beta   90.00
_cell.angle_gamma   90.00
#
_symmetry.space_group_name_H-M   'P 1'
#
loop_
_entity.id
_entity.type
_entity.pdbx_description
1 polymer ?
#
loop_
_entity_poly.entity_id
_entity_poly.type
_entity_poly.pdbx_seq_one_letter_code
_entity_poly.pdbx_strand_id
1 'polypeptide(L)'
;MAREKKPGRVREPVQVYLDPQDRELLDRMAERSGISRAELMRRGLRKLAGDVLAERPPGWSLDMLIGCLGDDPTLPRDLSTRHDEYLYGPLSPLGKPRSR
;
A
#
# COMPACT_ATOMS: atom_id res chain seq x y z
N MET A 1 -9.87 41.78 4.01
CA MET A 1 -8.40 41.65 4.09
C MET A 1 -8.00 40.33 3.45
N ALA A 2 -7.27 40.37 2.34
CA ALA A 2 -6.88 39.16 1.62
C ALA A 2 -5.70 38.48 2.34
N ARG A 3 -5.81 37.17 2.62
CA ARG A 3 -4.71 36.38 3.16
C ARG A 3 -3.63 36.24 2.09
N GLU A 4 -2.49 36.90 2.29
CA GLU A 4 -1.27 36.65 1.51
C GLU A 4 -0.88 35.17 1.63
N LYS A 5 -0.87 34.48 0.48
CA LYS A 5 -0.31 33.12 0.38
C LYS A 5 1.21 33.25 0.53
N LYS A 6 1.76 32.79 1.66
CA LYS A 6 3.21 32.69 1.86
C LYS A 6 3.83 31.87 0.71
N PRO A 7 4.94 32.34 0.10
CA PRO A 7 5.62 31.59 -0.95
C PRO A 7 6.07 30.23 -0.39
N GLY A 8 5.76 29.16 -1.13
CA GLY A 8 6.06 27.80 -0.71
C GLY A 8 7.57 27.64 -0.48
N ARG A 9 7.95 27.28 0.74
CA ARG A 9 9.36 27.02 1.12
C ARG A 9 9.90 25.92 0.21
N VAL A 10 10.78 26.29 -0.73
CA VAL A 10 11.48 25.34 -1.60
C VAL A 10 12.32 24.44 -0.69
N ARG A 11 12.18 23.13 -0.85
CA ARG A 11 12.91 22.15 -0.04
C ARG A 11 14.39 22.12 -0.48
N GLU A 12 15.27 21.83 0.46
CA GLU A 12 16.71 21.70 0.18
C GLU A 12 16.97 20.62 -0.88
N PRO A 13 17.73 20.93 -1.94
CA PRO A 13 18.01 19.99 -3.01
C PRO A 13 19.02 18.94 -2.55
N VAL A 14 18.73 17.67 -2.84
CA VAL A 14 19.66 16.54 -2.65
C VAL A 14 19.97 15.96 -4.02
N GLN A 15 21.26 15.87 -4.37
CA GLN A 15 21.72 15.26 -5.61
C GLN A 15 21.98 13.77 -5.39
N VAL A 16 21.43 12.93 -6.28
CA VAL A 16 21.59 11.47 -6.26
C VAL A 16 22.17 11.03 -7.59
N TYR A 17 23.21 10.21 -7.55
CA TYR A 17 23.80 9.60 -8.72
C TYR A 17 23.15 8.24 -8.95
N LEU A 18 22.63 8.03 -10.15
CA LEU A 18 22.03 6.78 -10.58
C LEU A 18 22.83 6.25 -11.76
N ASP A 19 22.96 4.94 -11.85
CA ASP A 19 23.47 4.32 -13.06
C ASP A 19 22.43 4.47 -14.21
N PRO A 20 22.81 4.16 -15.47
CA PRO A 20 21.90 4.28 -16.59
C PRO A 20 20.63 3.42 -16.46
N GLN A 21 20.74 2.23 -15.85
CA GLN A 21 19.63 1.27 -15.73
C GLN A 21 18.59 1.75 -14.71
N ASP A 22 19.04 2.24 -13.55
CA ASP A 22 18.21 2.81 -12.50
C ASP A 22 17.53 4.10 -12.96
N ARG A 23 18.25 4.93 -13.74
CA ARG A 23 17.66 6.11 -14.36
C ARG A 23 16.54 5.75 -15.32
N GLU A 24 16.75 4.76 -16.18
CA GLU A 24 15.72 4.29 -17.11
C GLU A 24 14.50 3.72 -16.35
N LEU A 25 14.74 2.99 -15.26
CA LEU A 25 13.69 2.48 -14.40
C LEU A 25 12.86 3.62 -13.78
N LEU A 26 13.52 4.63 -13.20
CA LEU A 26 12.86 5.82 -12.65
C LEU A 26 12.00 6.53 -13.70
N ASP A 27 12.49 6.64 -14.94
CA ASP A 27 11.80 7.29 -16.04
C ASP A 27 10.54 6.52 -16.43
N ARG A 28 10.64 5.21 -16.64
CA ARG A 28 9.48 4.36 -16.94
C ARG A 28 8.44 4.37 -15.81
N MET A 29 8.87 4.40 -14.56
CA MET A 29 7.96 4.48 -13.42
C MET A 29 7.25 5.84 -13.35
N ALA A 30 7.95 6.94 -13.61
CA ALA A 30 7.37 8.27 -13.65
C ALA A 30 6.33 8.39 -14.77
N GLU A 31 6.65 7.89 -15.97
CA GLU A 31 5.73 7.86 -17.11
C GLU A 31 4.47 7.04 -16.82
N ARG A 32 4.62 5.81 -16.31
CA ARG A 32 3.47 4.94 -16.01
C ARG A 32 2.59 5.47 -14.88
N SER A 33 3.16 6.14 -13.90
CA SER A 33 2.41 6.65 -12.74
C SER A 33 1.85 8.06 -12.94
N GLY A 34 2.31 8.79 -13.96
CA GLY A 34 1.95 10.20 -14.16
C GLY A 34 2.49 11.15 -13.08
N ILE A 35 3.49 10.71 -12.31
CA ILE A 35 4.05 11.45 -11.17
C ILE A 35 5.49 11.90 -11.53
N SER A 36 5.89 13.10 -11.08
CA SER A 36 7.26 13.58 -11.30
C SER A 36 8.31 12.67 -10.64
N ARG A 37 9.50 12.57 -11.25
CA ARG A 37 10.66 11.82 -10.69
C ARG A 37 10.94 12.16 -9.23
N ALA A 38 10.91 13.46 -8.90
CA ALA A 38 11.15 13.94 -7.54
C ALA A 38 10.08 13.45 -6.54
N GLU A 39 8.80 13.43 -6.96
CA GLU A 39 7.74 12.90 -6.10
C GLU A 39 7.80 11.37 -6.00
N LEU A 40 8.17 10.68 -7.08
CA LEU A 40 8.37 9.24 -7.06
C LEU A 40 9.50 8.84 -6.10
N MET A 41 10.66 9.53 -6.17
CA MET A 41 11.77 9.36 -5.24
C MET A 41 11.36 9.64 -3.80
N ARG A 42 10.58 10.70 -3.54
CA ARG A 42 10.07 10.99 -2.18
C ARG A 42 9.18 9.89 -1.65
N ARG A 43 8.27 9.36 -2.47
CA ARG A 43 7.36 8.27 -2.06
C ARG A 43 8.13 6.97 -1.84
N GLY A 44 9.04 6.63 -2.75
CA GLY A 44 9.91 5.46 -2.63
C GLY A 44 10.76 5.52 -1.36
N LEU A 45 11.40 6.66 -1.09
CA LEU A 45 12.21 6.83 0.12
C LEU A 45 11.39 6.70 1.40
N ARG A 46 10.17 7.26 1.47
CA ARG A 46 9.30 7.10 2.65
C ARG A 46 8.83 5.67 2.84
N LYS A 47 8.51 4.96 1.76
CA LYS A 47 8.14 3.55 1.81
C LYS A 47 9.31 2.71 2.34
N LEU A 48 10.49 2.91 1.76
CA LEU A 48 11.71 2.22 2.20
C LEU A 48 12.07 2.56 3.65
N ALA A 49 11.88 3.80 4.09
CA ALA A 49 12.08 4.20 5.48
C ALA A 49 11.15 3.44 6.43
N GLY A 50 9.90 3.16 6.03
CA GLY A 50 9.00 2.30 6.79
C GLY A 50 9.53 0.88 6.95
N ASP A 51 10.24 0.36 5.95
CA ASP A 51 10.81 -1.00 6.01
C ASP A 51 12.14 -1.05 6.79
N VAL A 52 12.96 0.00 6.67
CA VAL A 52 14.35 0.05 7.18
C VAL A 52 14.46 0.67 8.57
N LEU A 53 13.67 1.71 8.86
CA LEU A 53 13.78 2.51 10.09
C LEU A 53 12.67 2.20 11.11
N ALA A 54 11.63 1.45 10.74
CA ALA A 54 10.65 1.02 11.73
C ALA A 54 11.30 0.01 12.68
N GLU A 55 11.46 0.39 13.95
CA GLU A 55 11.39 -0.62 15.00
C GLU A 55 10.04 -1.32 14.82
N ARG A 56 10.06 -2.64 14.61
CA ARG A 56 8.85 -3.39 14.30
C ARG A 56 8.14 -3.71 15.62
N PRO A 57 7.10 -2.95 16.04
CA PRO A 57 6.34 -3.34 17.21
C PRO A 57 5.66 -4.69 16.96
N PRO A 58 5.30 -5.44 18.01
CA PRO A 58 4.46 -6.61 17.86
C PRO A 58 3.21 -6.28 17.02
N GLY A 59 2.98 -7.07 15.96
CA GLY A 59 1.84 -6.87 15.06
C GLY A 59 2.10 -5.99 13.83
N TRP A 60 3.31 -5.45 13.62
CA TRP A 60 3.63 -4.62 12.44
C TRP A 60 3.27 -5.26 11.08
N SER A 61 3.36 -6.60 10.96
CA SER A 61 2.99 -7.32 9.75
C SER A 61 1.48 -7.31 9.43
N LEU A 62 0.60 -6.94 10.38
CA LEU A 62 -0.82 -6.77 10.10
C LEU A 62 -1.09 -5.60 9.14
N ASP A 63 -0.24 -4.58 9.12
CA ASP A 63 -0.39 -3.44 8.20
C ASP A 63 -0.33 -3.88 6.74
N MET A 64 0.40 -4.96 6.45
CA MET A 64 0.47 -5.56 5.11
C MET A 64 -0.80 -6.33 4.73
N LEU A 65 -1.66 -6.65 5.69
CA LEU A 65 -2.94 -7.34 5.48
C LEU A 65 -4.10 -6.36 5.32
N ILE A 66 -3.98 -5.14 5.84
CA ILE A 66 -5.01 -4.10 5.70
C ILE A 66 -5.12 -3.71 4.22
N GLY A 67 -6.29 -3.95 3.62
CA GLY A 67 -6.56 -3.62 2.22
C GLY A 67 -5.95 -4.58 1.20
N CYS A 68 -5.44 -5.75 1.61
CA CYS A 68 -4.87 -6.75 0.68
C CYS A 68 -5.90 -7.26 -0.35
N LEU A 69 -7.18 -7.20 0.00
CA LEU A 69 -8.32 -7.55 -0.84
C LEU A 69 -8.82 -6.36 -1.70
N GLY A 70 -8.28 -5.16 -1.48
CA GLY A 70 -8.57 -3.95 -2.25
C GLY A 70 -10.05 -3.60 -2.38
N ASP A 71 -10.42 -3.06 -3.54
CA ASP A 71 -11.79 -2.74 -3.93
C ASP A 71 -12.36 -3.78 -4.92
N ASP A 72 -11.94 -5.05 -4.81
CA ASP A 72 -12.41 -6.09 -5.74
C ASP A 72 -13.95 -6.14 -5.71
N PRO A 73 -14.63 -5.84 -6.83
CA PRO A 73 -16.08 -5.74 -6.87
C PRO A 73 -16.78 -7.09 -6.68
N THR A 74 -16.03 -8.20 -6.75
CA THR A 74 -16.53 -9.55 -6.48
C THR A 74 -16.60 -9.86 -4.98
N LEU A 75 -15.97 -9.04 -4.13
CA LEU A 75 -16.00 -9.24 -2.69
C LEU A 75 -17.35 -8.86 -2.09
N PRO A 76 -17.93 -9.72 -1.24
CA PRO A 76 -19.13 -9.38 -0.50
C PRO A 76 -18.89 -8.24 0.47
N ARG A 77 -19.81 -7.27 0.50
CA ARG A 77 -19.75 -6.11 1.42
C ARG A 77 -19.95 -6.51 2.89
N ASP A 78 -20.53 -7.67 3.14
CA ASP A 78 -20.80 -8.23 4.46
C ASP A 78 -19.81 -9.35 4.86
N LEU A 79 -18.69 -9.49 4.13
CA LEU A 79 -17.69 -10.54 4.36
C LEU A 79 -17.18 -10.59 5.80
N SER A 80 -16.95 -9.43 6.44
CA SER A 80 -16.48 -9.39 7.84
C SER A 80 -17.52 -9.92 8.82
N THR A 81 -18.80 -9.63 8.57
CA THR A 81 -19.92 -10.04 9.43
C THR A 81 -20.30 -11.49 9.24
N ARG A 82 -20.15 -12.04 8.02
CA ARG A 82 -20.62 -13.37 7.63
C ARG A 82 -19.51 -14.28 7.14
N HIS A 83 -18.28 -14.06 7.59
CA HIS A 83 -17.09 -14.79 7.13
C HIS A 83 -17.28 -16.31 7.22
N ASP A 84 -17.88 -16.80 8.31
CA ASP A 84 -18.15 -18.24 8.50
C ASP A 84 -19.09 -18.82 7.43
N GLU A 85 -20.11 -18.06 7.02
CA GLU A 85 -21.03 -18.51 5.98
C GLU A 85 -20.35 -18.60 4.61
N TYR A 86 -19.41 -17.71 4.31
CA TYR A 86 -18.62 -17.77 3.07
C TYR A 86 -17.58 -18.90 3.10
N LEU A 87 -17.02 -19.21 4.26
CA LEU A 87 -16.01 -20.27 4.42
C LEU A 87 -16.61 -21.68 4.47
N TYR A 88 -17.76 -21.83 5.13
CA TYR A 88 -18.35 -23.14 5.42
C TYR A 88 -19.72 -23.36 4.75
N GLY A 89 -20.30 -22.33 4.15
CA GLY A 89 -21.68 -22.35 3.66
C GLY A 89 -22.70 -22.14 4.80
N PRO A 90 -24.01 -22.13 4.49
CA PRO A 90 -25.03 -22.15 5.54
C PRO A 90 -24.78 -23.37 6.43
N LEU A 91 -24.85 -23.17 7.76
CA LEU A 91 -24.74 -24.22 8.77
C LEU A 91 -25.63 -25.40 8.37
N SER A 92 -25.03 -26.39 7.72
CA SER A 92 -25.72 -27.62 7.37
C SER A 92 -26.09 -28.29 8.70
N PRO A 93 -27.37 -28.60 8.98
CA PRO A 93 -27.78 -29.09 10.31
C PRO A 93 -27.21 -30.45 10.71
N LEU A 94 -26.34 -31.06 9.91
CA LEU A 94 -25.89 -32.42 10.12
C LEU A 94 -24.40 -32.54 9.84
N GLY A 95 -23.66 -32.75 10.93
CA GLY A 95 -22.35 -33.36 10.88
C GLY A 95 -22.43 -34.65 10.07
N LYS A 96 -21.53 -34.78 9.10
CA LYS A 96 -20.98 -36.07 8.73
C LYS A 96 -19.48 -36.00 9.00
N PRO A 97 -18.91 -36.94 9.78
CA PRO A 97 -17.48 -36.99 9.95
C PRO A 97 -16.85 -37.22 8.58
N ARG A 98 -15.88 -36.38 8.20
CA ARG A 98 -15.06 -36.61 7.02
C ARG A 98 -14.26 -37.88 7.30
N SER A 99 -14.58 -38.96 6.58
CA SER A 99 -13.71 -40.15 6.51
C SER A 99 -12.34 -39.69 6.03
N ARG A 100 -11.30 -40.17 6.71
CA ARG A 100 -9.92 -40.11 6.25
C ARG A 100 -9.77 -40.74 4.87
#